data_AF-A0A2S6SCI5-F1
#
_entry.id   AF-A0A2S6SCI5-F1
#
_cell.length_a   1.000
_cell.length_b   1.000
_cell.length_c   1.000
_cell.angle_alpha   90.00
_cell.angle_beta   90.00
_cell.angle_gamma   90.00
#
_symmetry.space_group_name_H-M   'P 1'
#
loop_
_entity.id
_entity.type
_entity.pdbx_description
1 polymer ?
#
loop_
_entity_poly.entity_id
_entity_poly.type
_entity_poly.pdbx_seq_one_letter_code
_entity_poly.pdbx_strand_id
1 'polypeptide(L)'
;MSQTAIISYIGENKPNLISEITKYLTELDGEFSGVTFATLGRVCELTMAYQKSEKLEIDEIKKGLESLKAAESGEIQIKLIPLSTDFGPTSKITHRIVLSGDDKKGLLDKIITTL
;
A
#
# COMPACT_ATOMS: atom_id res chain seq x y z
N MET A 1 -17.14 5.09 -14.67
CA MET A 1 -15.82 5.56 -14.25
C MET A 1 -15.18 4.52 -13.34
N SER A 2 -13.95 4.09 -13.63
CA SER A 2 -13.18 3.21 -12.74
C SER A 2 -12.81 3.96 -11.45
N GLN A 3 -12.93 3.26 -10.32
CA GLN A 3 -12.69 3.82 -8.99
C GLN A 3 -11.34 3.33 -8.47
N THR A 4 -10.56 4.23 -7.88
CA THR A 4 -9.28 3.85 -7.26
C THR A 4 -9.50 3.40 -5.82
N ALA A 5 -8.90 2.28 -5.45
CA ALA A 5 -8.81 1.78 -4.09
C ALA A 5 -7.35 1.77 -3.65
N ILE A 6 -7.10 2.14 -2.40
CA ILE A 6 -5.85 1.80 -1.71
C ILE A 6 -6.02 0.42 -1.10
N ILE A 7 -5.15 -0.50 -1.47
CA ILE A 7 -5.05 -1.84 -0.88
C ILE A 7 -3.75 -1.88 -0.10
N SER A 8 -3.83 -2.18 1.19
CA SER A 8 -2.66 -2.37 2.05
C SER A 8 -2.65 -3.74 2.72
N TYR A 9 -1.45 -4.28 2.88
CA TYR A 9 -1.14 -5.46 3.68
C TYR A 9 -0.10 -5.09 4.73
N ILE A 10 -0.36 -5.47 5.98
CA ILE A 10 0.61 -5.33 7.09
C ILE A 10 0.73 -6.69 7.78
N GLY A 11 1.94 -7.24 7.82
CA GLY A 11 2.15 -8.57 8.41
C GLY A 11 3.58 -9.07 8.28
N GLU A 12 3.79 -10.37 8.48
CA GLU A 12 5.10 -10.98 8.24
C GLU A 12 5.47 -10.99 6.76
N ASN A 13 6.75 -10.76 6.44
CA ASN A 13 7.24 -10.90 5.07
C ASN A 13 7.37 -12.38 4.68
N LYS A 14 6.31 -12.95 4.10
CA LYS A 14 6.31 -14.31 3.57
C LYS A 14 6.88 -14.36 2.14
N PRO A 15 7.54 -15.47 1.74
CA PRO A 15 7.90 -15.71 0.35
C PRO A 15 6.68 -15.56 -0.56
N ASN A 16 6.88 -14.99 -1.75
CA ASN A 16 5.87 -14.83 -2.79
C ASN A 16 4.68 -13.91 -2.44
N LEU A 17 4.66 -13.24 -1.28
CA LEU A 17 3.58 -12.32 -0.89
C LEU A 17 3.23 -11.31 -1.97
N ILE A 18 4.24 -10.56 -2.44
CA ILE A 18 4.04 -9.53 -3.46
C ILE A 18 3.53 -10.16 -4.76
N SER A 19 4.13 -11.27 -5.20
CA SER A 19 3.74 -11.93 -6.44
C SER A 19 2.33 -12.54 -6.39
N GLU A 20 1.92 -13.13 -5.27
CA GLU A 20 0.57 -13.72 -5.14
C GLU A 20 -0.50 -12.63 -5.14
N ILE A 21 -0.29 -11.57 -4.35
CA ILE A 21 -1.22 -10.43 -4.27
C ILE A 21 -1.34 -9.74 -5.63
N THR A 22 -0.21 -9.40 -6.27
CA THR A 22 -0.23 -8.70 -7.56
C THR A 22 -0.80 -9.56 -8.68
N LYS A 23 -0.49 -10.87 -8.70
CA LYS A 23 -1.07 -11.81 -9.66
C LYS A 23 -2.59 -11.88 -9.50
N TYR A 24 -3.08 -12.09 -8.29
CA TYR A 24 -4.52 -12.13 -8.01
C TYR A 24 -5.23 -10.87 -8.48
N LEU A 25 -4.71 -9.69 -8.14
CA LEU A 25 -5.29 -8.41 -8.54
C LEU A 25 -5.21 -8.15 -10.05
N THR A 26 -4.20 -8.68 -10.74
CA THR A 26 -4.08 -8.60 -12.21
C THR A 26 -5.11 -9.50 -12.90
N GLU A 27 -5.35 -10.70 -12.36
CA GLU A 27 -6.36 -11.64 -12.88
C GLU A 27 -7.80 -11.10 -12.75
N LEU A 28 -8.01 -10.12 -11.87
CA LEU A 28 -9.27 -9.39 -11.70
C LEU A 28 -9.45 -8.22 -12.70
N ASP A 29 -8.62 -8.10 -13.74
CA ASP A 29 -8.81 -7.09 -14.80
C ASP A 29 -8.79 -5.63 -14.27
N GLY A 30 -7.96 -5.36 -13.27
CA GLY A 30 -7.70 -4.00 -12.77
C GLY A 30 -6.25 -3.58 -12.95
N GLU A 31 -5.99 -2.28 -12.81
CA GLU A 31 -4.68 -1.68 -13.09
C GLU A 31 -4.02 -1.11 -11.83
N PHE A 32 -2.69 -1.14 -11.77
CA PHE A 32 -1.93 -0.51 -10.70
C PHE A 32 -1.43 0.87 -11.12
N SER A 33 -1.71 1.90 -10.32
CA SER A 33 -1.15 3.24 -10.52
C SER A 33 0.07 3.52 -9.63
N GLY A 34 0.27 2.71 -8.57
CA GLY A 34 1.43 2.82 -7.69
C GLY A 34 1.53 1.65 -6.74
N VAL A 35 2.76 1.27 -6.39
CA VAL A 35 3.07 0.19 -5.43
C VAL A 35 4.22 0.65 -4.55
N THR A 36 4.08 0.47 -3.25
CA THR A 36 5.12 0.70 -2.25
C THR A 36 5.25 -0.54 -1.39
N PHE A 37 6.49 -0.94 -1.12
CA PHE A 37 6.79 -2.06 -0.24
C PHE A 37 7.89 -1.63 0.72
N ALA A 38 7.59 -1.70 2.01
CA ALA A 38 8.51 -1.35 3.08
C ALA A 38 8.67 -2.54 4.02
N THR A 39 9.90 -2.84 4.43
CA THR A 39 10.20 -3.86 5.43
C THR A 39 10.70 -3.18 6.70
N LEU A 40 10.18 -3.63 7.84
CA LEU A 40 10.60 -3.18 9.16
C LEU A 40 10.95 -4.41 10.01
N GLY A 41 12.21 -4.82 9.94
CA GLY A 41 12.66 -6.06 10.58
C GLY A 41 12.00 -7.29 9.97
N ARG A 42 11.14 -7.97 10.74
CA ARG A 42 10.41 -9.18 10.30
C ARG A 42 9.03 -8.90 9.68
N VAL A 43 8.52 -7.69 9.86
CA VAL A 43 7.23 -7.28 9.29
C VAL A 43 7.44 -6.49 8.00
N CYS A 44 6.43 -6.47 7.16
CA CYS A 44 6.38 -5.63 5.98
C CYS A 44 5.02 -4.93 5.86
N GLU A 45 5.06 -3.81 5.15
CA GLU A 45 3.89 -3.11 4.65
C GLU A 45 3.97 -3.10 3.12
N LEU A 46 2.91 -3.59 2.48
CA LEU A 46 2.69 -3.48 1.04
C LEU A 46 1.47 -2.59 0.82
N THR A 47 1.64 -1.45 0.16
CA THR A 47 0.54 -0.53 -0.14
C THR A 47 0.48 -0.25 -1.64
N MET A 48 -0.70 -0.40 -2.22
CA MET A 48 -0.95 -0.33 -3.66
C MET A 48 -2.13 0.60 -3.94
N ALA A 49 -2.00 1.40 -5.00
CA ALA A 49 -3.12 2.12 -5.60
C ALA A 49 -3.65 1.29 -6.79
N TYR A 50 -4.85 0.74 -6.63
CA TYR A 50 -5.48 -0.19 -7.56
C TYR A 50 -6.74 0.41 -8.17
N GLN A 51 -6.77 0.50 -9.49
CA GLN A 51 -7.92 0.97 -10.26
C GLN A 51 -8.80 -0.23 -10.60
N LYS A 52 -9.92 -0.37 -9.88
CA LYS A 52 -10.81 -1.52 -10.04
C LYS A 52 -11.72 -1.36 -11.24
N SER A 53 -12.10 -2.48 -11.83
CA SER A 53 -13.24 -2.54 -12.75
C SER A 53 -14.56 -2.21 -12.02
N GLU A 54 -15.52 -1.62 -12.72
CA GLU A 54 -16.82 -1.23 -12.14
C GLU A 54 -17.59 -2.43 -11.58
N LYS A 55 -17.40 -3.61 -12.19
CA LYS A 55 -18.12 -4.84 -11.86
C LYS A 55 -17.63 -5.53 -10.59
N LEU A 56 -16.47 -5.12 -10.04
CA LEU A 56 -15.85 -5.76 -8.89
C LEU A 56 -16.23 -5.07 -7.59
N GLU A 57 -16.77 -5.84 -6.66
CA GLU A 57 -17.04 -5.37 -5.31
C GLU A 57 -15.80 -5.46 -4.43
N ILE A 58 -15.63 -4.47 -3.55
CA ILE A 58 -14.46 -4.39 -2.66
C ILE A 58 -14.41 -5.59 -1.69
N ASP A 59 -15.56 -6.05 -1.24
CA ASP A 59 -15.65 -7.21 -0.34
C ASP A 59 -15.18 -8.50 -1.00
N GLU A 60 -15.38 -8.65 -2.31
CA GLU A 60 -14.90 -9.81 -3.07
C GLU A 60 -13.38 -9.79 -3.21
N ILE A 61 -12.82 -8.62 -3.53
CA ILE A 61 -11.37 -8.40 -3.59
C ILE A 61 -10.75 -8.69 -2.22
N LYS A 62 -11.34 -8.17 -1.14
CA LYS A 62 -10.84 -8.38 0.22
C LYS A 62 -10.81 -9.86 0.60
N LYS A 63 -11.93 -10.57 0.42
CA LYS A 63 -12.01 -12.00 0.73
C LYS A 63 -11.03 -12.83 -0.08
N GLY A 64 -10.86 -12.53 -1.37
CA GLY A 64 -9.90 -13.24 -2.20
C GLY A 64 -8.45 -13.02 -1.76
N LEU A 65 -8.09 -11.77 -1.42
CA LEU A 65 -6.78 -11.47 -0.86
C LEU A 65 -6.54 -12.15 0.49
N GLU A 66 -7.54 -12.16 1.38
CA GLU A 66 -7.46 -12.85 2.69
C GLU A 66 -7.36 -14.37 2.56
N SER A 67 -7.81 -14.95 1.45
CA SER A 67 -7.70 -16.37 1.16
C SER A 67 -6.32 -16.80 0.62
N LEU A 68 -5.43 -15.85 0.32
CA LEU A 68 -4.09 -16.15 -0.16
C LEU A 68 -3.22 -16.67 0.98
N LYS A 69 -2.55 -17.80 0.75
CA LYS A 69 -1.65 -18.42 1.73
C LYS A 69 -0.55 -17.47 2.18
N ALA A 70 -0.01 -16.66 1.26
CA ALA A 70 1.02 -15.70 1.61
C ALA A 70 0.50 -14.54 2.51
N ALA A 71 -0.80 -14.25 2.49
CA ALA A 71 -1.42 -13.17 3.27
C ALA A 71 -2.00 -13.62 4.62
N GLU A 72 -2.06 -14.93 4.92
CA GLU A 72 -2.65 -15.48 6.15
C GLU A 72 -2.08 -14.88 7.45
N SER A 73 -0.81 -14.45 7.44
CA SER A 73 -0.10 -13.93 8.61
C SER A 73 -0.18 -12.40 8.77
N GLY A 74 -1.12 -11.74 8.08
CA GLY A 74 -1.23 -10.28 8.13
C GLY A 74 -2.65 -9.78 7.99
N GLU A 75 -2.78 -8.47 8.02
CA GLU A 75 -4.04 -7.76 7.89
C GLU A 75 -4.12 -7.09 6.51
N ILE A 76 -5.24 -7.30 5.82
CA ILE A 76 -5.54 -6.64 4.56
C ILE A 76 -6.60 -5.56 4.79
N GLN A 77 -6.29 -4.34 4.35
CA GLN A 77 -7.21 -3.22 4.36
C GLN A 77 -7.43 -2.72 2.94
N ILE A 78 -8.69 -2.41 2.61
CA ILE A 78 -9.04 -1.80 1.34
C ILE A 78 -9.86 -0.55 1.60
N LYS A 79 -9.42 0.57 1.05
CA LYS A 79 -10.09 1.87 1.19
C LYS A 79 -10.31 2.50 -0.17
N LEU A 80 -11.56 2.81 -0.49
CA LEU A 80 -11.90 3.57 -1.69
C LEU A 80 -11.39 5.01 -1.57
N ILE A 81 -10.71 5.48 -2.62
CA ILE A 81 -10.34 6.88 -2.75
C ILE A 81 -11.53 7.59 -3.40
N PRO A 82 -12.04 8.68 -2.80
CA PRO A 82 -13.02 9.53 -3.46
C PRO A 82 -12.45 10.04 -4.78
N LEU A 83 -13.27 10.20 -5.80
CA LEU A 83 -12.91 10.98 -7.00
C LEU A 83 -12.78 12.46 -6.59
N SER A 84 -11.67 12.84 -5.95
CA SER A 84 -11.37 14.22 -5.63
C SER A 84 -10.87 14.92 -6.88
N THR A 85 -11.50 16.02 -7.25
CA THR A 85 -11.10 16.89 -8.37
C THR A 85 -9.91 17.80 -8.05
N ASP A 86 -9.41 17.76 -6.82
CA ASP A 86 -8.36 18.66 -6.33
C ASP A 86 -7.01 17.93 -6.28
N PHE A 87 -6.36 17.84 -7.44
CA PHE A 87 -4.95 17.47 -7.50
C PHE A 87 -4.15 18.67 -7.01
N GLY A 88 -3.91 18.74 -5.70
CA GLY A 88 -2.86 19.60 -5.12
C GLY A 88 -1.51 19.39 -5.83
N PRO A 89 -0.55 20.31 -5.68
CA PRO A 89 0.55 20.48 -6.63
C PRO A 89 1.41 19.22 -6.77
N THR A 90 1.23 18.52 -7.89
CA THR A 90 2.10 17.54 -8.54
C THR A 90 2.52 16.32 -7.71
N SER A 91 2.31 15.12 -8.27
CA SER A 91 2.90 13.83 -7.86
C SER A 91 4.45 13.79 -7.91
N LYS A 92 5.10 14.96 -7.97
CA LYS A 92 6.53 15.13 -8.09
C LYS A 92 7.13 15.24 -6.70
N ILE A 93 7.95 14.27 -6.33
CA ILE A 93 8.83 14.39 -5.17
C ILE A 93 9.78 15.56 -5.44
N THR A 94 9.63 16.65 -4.67
CA THR A 94 10.46 17.85 -4.83
C THR A 94 11.75 17.78 -4.03
N HIS A 95 11.72 17.10 -2.89
CA HIS A 95 12.85 16.98 -1.96
C HIS A 95 12.91 15.56 -1.39
N ARG A 96 14.13 15.05 -1.18
CA ARG A 96 14.39 13.78 -0.49
C ARG A 96 15.32 14.06 0.68
N ILE A 97 14.86 13.78 1.89
CA ILE A 97 15.63 13.95 3.12
C ILE A 97 16.12 12.56 3.56
N VAL A 98 17.43 12.39 3.71
CA VAL A 98 18.07 11.17 4.21
C VAL A 98 18.83 11.53 5.47
N LEU A 99 18.53 10.82 6.56
CA LEU A 99 19.08 11.08 7.89
C LEU A 99 19.83 9.83 8.35
N SER A 100 21.06 10.02 8.83
CA SER A 100 21.92 8.94 9.33
C SER A 100 22.61 9.40 10.61
N GLY A 101 22.68 8.55 11.63
CA GLY A 101 23.32 8.84 12.91
C GLY A 101 22.89 7.87 13.99
N ASP A 102 23.46 8.01 15.18
CA ASP A 102 23.09 7.20 16.34
C ASP A 102 21.67 7.52 16.81
N ASP A 103 20.98 6.50 17.29
CA ASP A 103 19.65 6.67 17.88
C ASP A 103 19.74 7.54 19.14
N LYS A 104 18.85 8.54 19.21
CA LYS A 104 18.69 9.43 20.36
C LYS A 104 17.22 9.59 20.63
N LYS A 105 16.83 9.36 21.89
CA LYS A 105 15.45 9.54 22.35
C LYS A 105 14.93 10.94 21.96
N GLY A 106 13.83 10.98 21.21
CA GLY A 106 13.16 12.21 20.77
C GLY A 106 13.80 12.89 19.55
N LEU A 107 14.79 12.28 18.88
CA LEU A 107 15.37 12.85 17.67
C LEU A 107 14.35 12.91 16.52
N LEU A 108 13.63 11.81 16.27
CA LEU A 108 12.60 11.73 15.23
C LEU A 108 11.52 12.81 15.41
N ASP A 109 11.03 12.95 16.65
CA ASP A 109 10.01 13.94 17.03
C ASP A 109 10.45 15.38 16.74
N LYS A 110 11.69 15.74 17.12
CA LYS A 110 12.27 17.06 16.83
C LYS A 110 12.41 17.34 15.34
N ILE A 111 12.82 16.33 14.57
CA ILE A 111 12.99 16.46 13.12
C ILE A 111 11.63 16.65 12.46
N ILE A 112 10.66 15.78 12.75
CA ILE A 112 9.32 15.84 12.14
C ILE A 112 8.62 17.15 12.49
N THR A 113 8.76 17.67 13.71
CA THR A 113 8.16 18.96 14.11
C THR A 113 8.73 20.15 13.34
N THR A 114 9.92 20.03 12.75
CA THR A 114 10.58 21.10 12.00
C THR A 114 10.25 21.07 10.50
N LEU A 115 9.79 19.93 9.98
CA LEU A 115 9.43 19.70 8.57
C LEU A 115 7.99 20.15 8.28
#